data_AF-A0A9D5XB87-F1
#
_entry.id   AF-A0A9D5XB87-F1
#
_cell.length_a   1.000
_cell.length_b   1.000
_cell.length_c   1.000
_cell.angle_alpha   90.00
_cell.angle_beta   90.00
_cell.angle_gamma   90.00
#
_symmetry.space_group_name_H-M   'P 1'
#
loop_
_entity.id
_entity.type
_entity.pdbx_description
1 polymer ?
#
loop_
_entity_poly.entity_id
_entity_poly.type
_entity_poly.pdbx_seq_one_letter_code
_entity_poly.pdbx_strand_id
1 'polypeptide(L)'
;MADVFISYSRNDRDRCTAIRDILEGLKVSVWFDAGIGAGSSFDREIEREIDAAKALLVLWSEQSVESDWVRNEARTGKERSGLIAVQLRPCTLPLEFRSVQAEVLPEGAEGTDNSTWLGILERIGDLLDRKGLVEYTRLKAKGSVADWKKWLARYPTDPLVPDVIDNIIENATPDMGQQLAGERAKRTALEAELAELSAASKAQSGEVATNARELVRLRRELDQAQSGQHDAETELARFREASGGKSKDDGLFGLGIVLNDKIALYLTALLWIVAIRFIWEHLNQLIKGYGGLGDVFWIAFGIITVGVPAALLSIKILRKRKAMQREEERLAHTAAE
;
A
#
# COMPACT_ATOMS: atom_id res chain seq x y z
N MET A 1 1.50 -25.21 1.01
CA MET A 1 0.91 -26.46 0.49
C MET A 1 0.41 -26.15 -0.89
N ALA A 2 0.99 -26.82 -1.88
CA ALA A 2 0.63 -26.62 -3.27
C ALA A 2 -0.68 -27.34 -3.64
N ASP A 3 -1.35 -26.83 -4.67
CA ASP A 3 -2.56 -27.42 -5.24
C ASP A 3 -2.21 -28.62 -6.13
N VAL A 4 -1.13 -28.47 -6.91
CA VAL A 4 -0.64 -29.46 -7.88
C VAL A 4 0.80 -29.86 -7.54
N PHE A 5 1.05 -31.15 -7.48
CA PHE A 5 2.38 -31.73 -7.39
C PHE A 5 2.79 -32.27 -8.77
N ILE A 6 3.97 -31.89 -9.27
CA ILE A 6 4.49 -32.39 -10.56
C ILE A 6 5.62 -33.41 -10.32
N SER A 7 5.37 -34.65 -10.73
CA SER A 7 6.37 -35.72 -10.78
C SER A 7 6.94 -35.82 -12.20
N TYR A 8 8.27 -35.76 -12.34
CA TYR A 8 8.95 -35.76 -13.62
C TYR A 8 10.38 -36.30 -13.50
N SER A 9 10.98 -36.70 -14.64
CA SER A 9 12.42 -37.01 -14.68
C SER A 9 13.23 -35.72 -14.75
N ARG A 10 14.38 -35.67 -14.07
CA ARG A 10 15.30 -34.51 -14.12
C ARG A 10 15.71 -34.11 -15.55
N ASN A 11 15.71 -35.07 -16.49
CA ASN A 11 16.00 -34.83 -17.90
C ASN A 11 14.91 -34.01 -18.62
N ASP A 12 13.71 -33.95 -18.06
CA ASP A 12 12.55 -33.23 -18.61
C ASP A 12 12.25 -31.93 -17.84
N ARG A 13 13.24 -31.41 -17.10
CA ARG A 13 13.09 -30.23 -16.24
C ARG A 13 12.60 -29.00 -16.99
N ASP A 14 13.11 -28.76 -18.19
CA ASP A 14 12.74 -27.57 -18.97
C ASP A 14 11.25 -27.61 -19.33
N ARG A 15 10.74 -28.78 -19.75
CA ARG A 15 9.32 -28.99 -20.01
C ARG A 15 8.46 -28.90 -18.75
N CYS A 16 8.92 -29.45 -17.63
CA CYS A 16 8.22 -29.31 -16.34
C CYS A 16 8.12 -27.83 -15.91
N THR A 17 9.20 -27.06 -16.11
CA THR A 17 9.25 -25.64 -15.76
C THR A 17 8.28 -24.83 -16.61
N ALA A 18 8.22 -25.09 -17.93
CA ALA A 18 7.25 -24.44 -18.82
C ALA A 18 5.79 -24.71 -18.38
N ILE A 19 5.46 -25.96 -18.06
CA ILE A 19 4.13 -26.35 -17.57
C ILE A 19 3.81 -25.64 -16.25
N ARG A 20 4.77 -25.63 -15.31
CA ARG A 20 4.64 -24.92 -14.03
C ARG A 20 4.32 -23.45 -14.25
N ASP A 21 5.11 -22.74 -15.05
CA ASP A 21 4.97 -21.30 -15.23
C ASP A 21 3.57 -20.93 -15.76
N ILE A 22 3.01 -21.78 -16.60
CA ILE A 22 1.66 -21.59 -17.13
C ILE A 22 0.61 -21.85 -16.05
N LEU A 23 0.75 -22.92 -15.26
CA LEU A 23 -0.16 -23.22 -14.15
C LEU A 23 -0.12 -22.14 -13.06
N GLU A 24 1.07 -21.65 -12.70
CA GLU A 24 1.23 -20.52 -11.78
C GLU A 24 0.63 -19.24 -12.34
N GLY A 25 0.76 -19.00 -13.65
CA GLY A 25 0.06 -17.94 -14.36
C GLY A 25 -1.48 -18.05 -14.30
N LEU A 26 -2.02 -19.27 -14.11
CA LEU A 26 -3.43 -19.54 -13.85
C LEU A 26 -3.81 -19.45 -12.35
N LYS A 27 -2.89 -18.93 -11.52
CA LYS A 27 -3.00 -18.88 -10.05
C LYS A 27 -3.21 -20.26 -9.42
N VAL A 28 -2.69 -21.31 -10.05
CA VAL A 28 -2.63 -22.66 -9.45
C VAL A 28 -1.27 -22.79 -8.79
N SER A 29 -1.24 -23.12 -7.50
CA SER A 29 0.04 -23.32 -6.81
C SER A 29 0.65 -24.67 -7.17
N VAL A 30 1.91 -24.68 -7.58
CA VAL A 30 2.60 -25.87 -8.10
C VAL A 30 3.82 -26.18 -7.25
N TRP A 31 4.01 -27.45 -6.93
CA TRP A 31 5.24 -27.97 -6.30
C TRP A 31 5.95 -28.95 -7.24
N PHE A 32 7.27 -28.85 -7.32
CA PHE A 32 8.14 -29.78 -8.08
C PHE A 32 9.58 -29.73 -7.54
N ASP A 33 10.34 -30.81 -7.70
CA ASP A 33 11.75 -30.92 -7.24
C ASP A 33 12.74 -30.20 -8.19
N ALA A 34 12.69 -28.87 -8.23
CA ALA A 34 13.71 -28.06 -8.90
C ALA A 34 14.95 -27.84 -8.02
N GLY A 35 15.77 -28.89 -7.89
CA GLY A 35 17.17 -28.74 -7.48
C GLY A 35 17.42 -28.93 -5.99
N ILE A 36 16.80 -29.94 -5.38
CA ILE A 36 17.07 -30.28 -3.99
C ILE A 36 18.37 -31.12 -3.91
N GLY A 37 19.39 -30.55 -3.26
CA GLY A 37 20.71 -31.18 -3.08
C GLY A 37 20.70 -32.33 -2.06
N ALA A 38 21.52 -33.36 -2.27
CA ALA A 38 21.52 -34.58 -1.46
C ALA A 38 22.02 -34.38 -0.02
N GLY A 39 21.35 -35.03 0.95
CA GLY A 39 21.71 -35.13 2.38
C GLY A 39 20.72 -34.53 3.40
N SER A 40 19.84 -35.38 3.98
CA SER A 40 18.90 -35.19 5.10
C SER A 40 17.60 -34.35 4.94
N SER A 41 16.48 -34.96 5.37
CA SER A 41 15.09 -34.44 5.55
C SER A 41 14.13 -34.38 4.34
N PHE A 42 14.50 -34.96 3.20
CA PHE A 42 13.75 -34.87 1.92
C PHE A 42 12.46 -35.68 1.84
N ASP A 43 12.49 -36.95 2.28
CA ASP A 43 11.34 -37.84 2.08
C ASP A 43 10.10 -37.30 2.79
N ARG A 44 10.26 -36.73 3.98
CA ARG A 44 9.12 -36.19 4.75
C ARG A 44 8.50 -34.93 4.13
N GLU A 45 9.30 -34.07 3.50
CA GLU A 45 8.76 -32.86 2.87
C GLU A 45 8.04 -33.21 1.56
N ILE A 46 8.61 -34.12 0.77
CA ILE A 46 8.00 -34.61 -0.45
C ILE A 46 6.73 -35.41 -0.13
N GLU A 47 6.77 -36.33 0.83
CA GLU A 47 5.58 -37.03 1.33
C GLU A 47 4.51 -36.04 1.81
N ARG A 48 4.90 -35.00 2.56
CA ARG A 48 3.97 -33.99 3.04
C ARG A 48 3.33 -33.20 1.90
N GLU A 49 4.08 -32.81 0.87
CA GLU A 49 3.53 -32.05 -0.26
C GLU A 49 2.72 -32.95 -1.20
N ILE A 50 3.11 -34.21 -1.39
CA ILE A 50 2.28 -35.24 -2.05
C ILE A 50 0.98 -35.45 -1.28
N ASP A 51 1.05 -35.43 0.06
CA ASP A 51 -0.11 -35.55 0.95
C ASP A 51 -1.02 -34.34 0.92
N ALA A 52 -0.43 -33.16 0.74
CA ALA A 52 -1.13 -31.90 0.62
C ALA A 52 -1.84 -31.72 -0.72
N ALA A 53 -1.21 -32.20 -1.80
CA ALA A 53 -1.62 -31.89 -3.15
C ALA A 53 -2.94 -32.57 -3.50
N LYS A 54 -3.83 -31.79 -4.13
CA LYS A 54 -5.13 -32.27 -4.61
C LYS A 54 -5.00 -32.97 -5.96
N ALA A 55 -4.01 -32.57 -6.75
CA ALA A 55 -3.71 -33.14 -8.05
C ALA A 55 -2.23 -33.54 -8.14
N LEU A 56 -1.98 -34.76 -8.60
CA LEU A 56 -0.63 -35.26 -8.91
C LEU A 56 -0.49 -35.38 -10.43
N LEU A 57 0.25 -34.44 -11.02
CA LEU A 57 0.58 -34.43 -12.43
C LEU A 57 1.87 -35.20 -12.67
N VAL A 58 1.79 -36.32 -13.37
CA VAL A 58 2.95 -37.15 -13.70
C VAL A 58 3.31 -36.98 -15.16
N LEU A 59 4.55 -36.56 -15.41
CA LEU A 59 5.11 -36.35 -16.74
C LEU A 59 5.91 -37.59 -17.17
N TRP A 60 5.30 -38.41 -18.02
CA TRP A 60 5.86 -39.63 -18.56
C TRP A 60 6.79 -39.37 -19.75
N SER A 61 7.99 -39.93 -19.66
CA SER A 61 9.01 -40.00 -20.69
C SER A 61 9.71 -41.35 -20.57
N GLU A 62 10.54 -41.74 -21.54
CA GLU A 62 11.35 -42.97 -21.43
C GLU A 62 12.17 -42.99 -20.13
N GLN A 63 12.68 -41.84 -19.69
CA GLN A 63 13.48 -41.72 -18.48
C GLN A 63 12.62 -41.79 -17.22
N SER A 64 11.45 -41.17 -17.20
CA SER A 64 10.58 -41.18 -16.03
C SER A 64 9.87 -42.53 -15.86
N VAL A 65 9.63 -43.26 -16.95
CA VAL A 65 9.17 -44.64 -16.92
C VAL A 65 10.15 -45.55 -16.19
N GLU A 66 11.46 -45.36 -16.31
CA GLU A 66 12.48 -46.17 -15.60
C GLU A 66 12.76 -45.70 -14.16
N SER A 67 12.20 -44.56 -13.74
CA SER A 67 12.43 -44.02 -12.40
C SER A 67 11.50 -44.64 -11.36
N ASP A 68 12.07 -45.41 -10.43
CA ASP A 68 11.31 -45.98 -9.30
C ASP A 68 10.64 -44.89 -8.44
N TRP A 69 11.27 -43.72 -8.33
CA TRP A 69 10.72 -42.57 -7.63
C TRP A 69 9.42 -42.08 -8.29
N VAL A 70 9.45 -41.82 -9.60
CA VAL A 70 8.28 -41.34 -10.36
C VAL A 70 7.16 -42.38 -10.33
N ARG A 71 7.50 -43.68 -10.45
CA ARG A 71 6.52 -44.77 -10.32
C ARG A 71 5.84 -44.78 -8.96
N ASN A 72 6.59 -44.57 -7.88
CA ASN A 72 6.04 -44.55 -6.53
C ASN A 72 5.10 -43.36 -6.32
N GLU A 73 5.48 -42.16 -6.77
CA GLU A 73 4.62 -40.96 -6.68
C GLU A 73 3.34 -41.12 -7.53
N ALA A 74 3.48 -41.66 -8.74
CA ALA A 74 2.35 -41.94 -9.61
C ALA A 74 1.38 -42.95 -8.99
N ARG A 75 1.89 -43.94 -8.25
CA ARG A 75 1.06 -44.90 -7.51
C ARG A 75 0.23 -44.20 -6.44
N THR A 76 0.87 -43.34 -5.65
CA THR A 76 0.17 -42.53 -4.62
C THR A 76 -0.94 -41.68 -5.23
N GLY A 77 -0.66 -41.02 -6.36
CA GLY A 77 -1.66 -40.24 -7.09
C GLY A 77 -2.83 -41.10 -7.58
N LYS A 78 -2.54 -42.31 -8.09
CA LYS A 78 -3.55 -43.25 -8.59
C LYS A 78 -4.46 -43.73 -7.48
N GLU A 79 -3.90 -44.13 -6.34
CA GLU A 79 -4.65 -44.62 -5.17
C GLU A 79 -5.60 -43.55 -4.63
N ARG A 80 -5.22 -42.27 -4.73
CA ARG A 80 -6.04 -41.12 -4.28
C ARG A 80 -7.01 -40.61 -5.33
N SER A 81 -7.06 -41.21 -6.51
CA SER A 81 -7.82 -40.70 -7.66
C SER A 81 -7.42 -39.27 -8.09
N GLY A 82 -6.25 -38.79 -7.67
CA GLY A 82 -5.72 -37.46 -7.99
C GLY A 82 -4.70 -37.46 -9.13
N LEU A 83 -4.40 -38.65 -9.70
CA LEU A 83 -3.43 -38.79 -10.78
C LEU A 83 -3.92 -38.17 -12.08
N ILE A 84 -3.07 -37.32 -12.67
CA ILE A 84 -3.14 -36.81 -14.02
C ILE A 84 -1.90 -37.31 -14.76
N ALA A 85 -2.08 -38.31 -15.62
CA ALA A 85 -0.97 -38.90 -16.36
C ALA A 85 -0.82 -38.20 -17.73
N VAL A 86 0.37 -37.67 -18.02
CA VAL A 86 0.66 -36.98 -19.27
C VAL A 86 1.95 -37.52 -19.84
N GLN A 87 1.97 -37.86 -21.12
CA GLN A 87 3.19 -38.25 -21.82
C GLN A 87 3.82 -37.03 -22.49
N LEU A 88 5.06 -36.71 -22.16
CA LEU A 88 5.82 -35.66 -22.86
C LEU A 88 6.23 -36.09 -24.26
N ARG A 89 6.47 -37.40 -24.42
CA ARG A 89 6.74 -38.10 -25.68
C ARG A 89 6.04 -39.47 -25.61
N PRO A 90 5.62 -40.04 -26.75
CA PRO A 90 5.06 -41.40 -26.75
C PRO A 90 6.02 -42.39 -26.09
N CYS A 91 5.57 -43.07 -25.04
CA CYS A 91 6.36 -44.06 -24.32
C CYS A 91 5.48 -45.21 -23.83
N THR A 92 6.12 -46.35 -23.51
CA THR A 92 5.39 -47.51 -22.98
C THR A 92 5.24 -47.36 -21.47
N LEU A 93 4.03 -47.06 -21.01
CA LEU A 93 3.75 -46.93 -19.58
C LEU A 93 3.94 -48.26 -18.83
N PRO A 94 4.41 -48.21 -17.56
CA PRO A 94 4.43 -49.37 -16.67
C PRO A 94 3.04 -50.01 -16.57
N LEU A 95 2.99 -51.34 -16.41
CA LEU A 95 1.74 -52.10 -16.41
C LEU A 95 0.70 -51.53 -15.45
N GLU A 96 1.13 -51.08 -14.27
CA GLU A 96 0.28 -50.48 -13.24
C GLU A 96 -0.42 -49.19 -13.69
N PHE A 97 0.11 -48.47 -14.69
CA PHE A 97 -0.46 -47.21 -15.19
C PHE A 97 -1.11 -47.34 -16.58
N ARG A 98 -1.06 -48.51 -17.23
CA ARG A 98 -1.70 -48.73 -18.55
C ARG A 98 -3.22 -48.62 -18.54
N SER A 99 -3.84 -48.77 -17.37
CA SER A 99 -5.29 -48.56 -17.20
C SER A 99 -5.68 -47.08 -17.10
N VAL A 100 -4.71 -46.18 -16.95
CA VAL A 100 -4.92 -44.73 -16.83
C VAL A 100 -4.78 -44.13 -18.22
N GLN A 101 -5.72 -43.29 -18.62
CA GLN A 101 -5.60 -42.52 -19.85
C GLN A 101 -4.45 -41.51 -19.69
N ALA A 102 -3.40 -41.69 -20.49
CA ALA A 102 -2.27 -40.78 -20.54
C ALA A 102 -2.09 -40.28 -21.97
N GLU A 103 -2.44 -39.02 -22.19
CA GLU A 103 -2.33 -38.40 -23.50
C GLU A 103 -0.93 -37.83 -23.73
N VAL A 104 -0.52 -37.79 -25.00
CA VAL A 104 0.75 -37.19 -25.40
C VAL A 104 0.53 -35.69 -25.53
N LEU A 105 1.21 -34.90 -24.70
CA LEU A 105 1.20 -33.44 -24.78
C LEU A 105 2.30 -32.99 -25.75
N PRO A 106 1.93 -32.46 -26.94
CA PRO A 106 2.90 -31.97 -27.90
C PRO A 106 3.78 -30.87 -27.29
N GLU A 107 5.01 -30.77 -27.76
CA GLU A 107 5.92 -29.72 -27.31
C GLU A 107 5.41 -28.34 -27.71
N GLY A 108 5.39 -27.39 -26.78
CA GLY A 108 4.84 -26.05 -26.98
C GLY A 108 3.31 -25.97 -26.96
N ALA A 109 2.61 -27.08 -26.69
CA ALA A 109 1.16 -27.08 -26.55
C ALA A 109 0.68 -26.56 -25.19
N GLU A 110 1.55 -26.53 -24.19
CA GLU A 110 1.23 -25.96 -22.88
C GLU A 110 0.75 -24.49 -23.00
N GLY A 111 -0.37 -24.17 -22.35
CA GLY A 111 -0.94 -22.81 -22.35
C GLY A 111 -1.71 -22.43 -23.62
N THR A 112 -1.85 -23.36 -24.57
CA THR A 112 -2.58 -23.13 -25.83
C THR A 112 -3.99 -23.73 -25.79
N ASP A 113 -4.77 -23.52 -26.86
CA ASP A 113 -6.10 -24.15 -27.09
C ASP A 113 -5.99 -25.62 -27.57
N ASN A 114 -4.88 -26.30 -27.28
CA ASN A 114 -4.67 -27.70 -27.62
C ASN A 114 -5.57 -28.62 -26.76
N SER A 115 -6.22 -29.59 -27.39
CA SER A 115 -7.18 -30.48 -26.71
C SER A 115 -6.59 -31.24 -25.52
N THR A 116 -5.35 -31.71 -25.62
CA THR A 116 -4.67 -32.43 -24.54
C THR A 116 -4.33 -31.51 -23.38
N TRP A 117 -3.85 -30.29 -23.67
CA TRP A 117 -3.63 -29.28 -22.62
C TRP A 117 -4.93 -28.91 -21.91
N LEU A 118 -6.00 -28.71 -22.67
CA LEU A 118 -7.32 -28.40 -22.10
C LEU A 118 -7.88 -29.55 -21.27
N GLY A 119 -7.67 -30.82 -21.68
CA GLY A 119 -8.06 -31.99 -20.88
C GLY A 119 -7.28 -32.08 -19.55
N ILE A 120 -6.00 -31.72 -19.56
CA ILE A 120 -5.20 -31.60 -18.33
C ILE A 120 -5.79 -30.51 -17.43
N LEU A 121 -6.09 -29.33 -17.96
CA LEU A 121 -6.69 -28.23 -17.20
C LEU A 121 -8.10 -28.54 -16.70
N GLU A 122 -8.90 -29.28 -17.47
CA GLU A 122 -10.21 -29.75 -17.05
C GLU A 122 -10.09 -30.66 -15.83
N ARG A 123 -9.17 -31.63 -15.88
CA ARG A 123 -8.94 -32.54 -14.76
C ARG A 123 -8.39 -31.81 -13.53
N ILE A 124 -7.48 -30.85 -13.70
CA ILE A 124 -6.99 -29.99 -12.61
C ILE A 124 -8.16 -29.16 -12.06
N GLY A 125 -8.98 -28.57 -12.93
CA GLY A 125 -10.16 -27.79 -12.54
C GLY A 125 -11.15 -28.61 -11.72
N ASP A 126 -11.42 -29.85 -12.09
CA ASP A 126 -12.29 -30.74 -11.32
C ASP A 126 -11.73 -31.08 -9.95
N LEU A 127 -10.42 -31.34 -9.84
CA LEU A 127 -9.76 -31.67 -8.57
C LEU A 127 -9.64 -30.46 -7.63
N LEU A 128 -9.54 -29.25 -8.19
CA LEU A 128 -9.42 -28.00 -7.44
C LEU A 128 -10.76 -27.27 -7.24
N ASP A 129 -11.86 -27.79 -7.79
CA ASP A 129 -13.16 -27.12 -7.90
C ASP A 129 -13.08 -25.75 -8.62
N ARG A 130 -12.20 -25.65 -9.62
CA ARG A 130 -11.97 -24.49 -10.48
C ARG A 130 -12.33 -24.79 -11.94
N LYS A 131 -13.63 -25.00 -12.20
CA LYS A 131 -14.16 -25.37 -13.52
C LYS A 131 -13.95 -24.31 -14.61
N GLY A 132 -13.66 -23.07 -14.22
CA GLY A 132 -13.44 -21.95 -15.14
C GLY A 132 -12.10 -21.96 -15.88
N LEU A 133 -11.15 -22.82 -15.52
CA LEU A 133 -9.79 -22.81 -16.08
C LEU A 133 -9.75 -23.04 -17.60
N VAL A 134 -10.47 -24.04 -18.10
CA VAL A 134 -10.53 -24.36 -19.54
C VAL A 134 -11.12 -23.20 -20.33
N GLU A 135 -12.22 -22.63 -19.84
CA GLU A 135 -12.86 -21.47 -20.45
C GLU A 135 -11.92 -20.27 -20.48
N TYR A 136 -11.23 -19.99 -19.38
CA TYR A 136 -10.25 -18.90 -19.28
C TYR A 136 -9.14 -19.06 -20.33
N THR A 137 -8.56 -20.25 -20.48
CA THR A 137 -7.48 -20.49 -21.46
C THR A 137 -7.96 -20.27 -22.90
N ARG A 138 -9.18 -20.71 -23.23
CA ARG A 138 -9.79 -20.45 -24.55
C ARG A 138 -10.02 -18.97 -24.80
N LEU A 139 -10.52 -18.25 -23.79
CA LEU A 139 -10.77 -16.81 -23.87
C LEU A 139 -9.47 -16.01 -23.96
N LYS A 140 -8.39 -16.45 -23.31
CA LYS A 140 -7.07 -15.82 -23.46
C LYS A 140 -6.55 -15.89 -24.90
N ALA A 141 -6.86 -16.96 -25.63
CA ALA A 141 -6.42 -17.12 -27.01
C ALA A 141 -7.28 -16.32 -28.01
N LYS A 142 -8.61 -16.30 -27.85
CA LYS A 142 -9.56 -15.80 -28.88
C LYS A 142 -10.80 -15.07 -28.33
N GLY A 143 -10.85 -14.75 -27.04
CA GLY A 143 -12.04 -14.26 -26.35
C GLY A 143 -12.38 -12.81 -26.68
N SER A 144 -13.67 -12.53 -26.87
CA SER A 144 -14.18 -11.16 -26.92
C SER A 144 -14.40 -10.60 -25.52
N VAL A 145 -14.43 -9.27 -25.38
CA VAL A 145 -14.82 -8.57 -24.14
C VAL A 145 -16.17 -9.05 -23.61
N ALA A 146 -17.12 -9.38 -24.50
CA ALA A 146 -18.42 -9.92 -24.11
C ALA A 146 -18.32 -11.29 -23.45
N ASP A 147 -17.39 -12.14 -23.90
CA ASP A 147 -17.22 -13.48 -23.36
C ASP A 147 -16.46 -13.46 -22.03
N TRP A 148 -15.51 -12.54 -21.87
CA TRP A 148 -14.89 -12.28 -20.56
C TRP A 148 -15.90 -11.81 -19.51
N LYS A 149 -16.87 -10.96 -19.89
CA LYS A 149 -17.98 -10.57 -19.00
C LYS A 149 -18.86 -11.77 -18.58
N LYS A 150 -19.14 -12.68 -19.51
CA LYS A 150 -19.89 -13.92 -19.19
C LYS A 150 -19.12 -14.83 -18.24
N TRP A 151 -17.81 -14.95 -18.46
CA TRP A 151 -16.94 -15.73 -17.58
C TRP A 151 -16.92 -15.17 -16.15
N LEU A 152 -16.78 -13.85 -16.00
CA LEU A 152 -16.85 -13.17 -14.70
C LEU A 152 -18.19 -13.40 -13.99
N ALA A 153 -19.30 -13.38 -14.74
CA ALA A 153 -20.63 -13.65 -14.17
C ALA A 153 -20.77 -15.10 -13.68
N ARG A 154 -20.07 -16.05 -14.32
CA ARG A 154 -20.10 -17.47 -13.96
C ARG A 154 -19.15 -17.82 -12.81
N TYR A 155 -17.99 -17.19 -12.76
CA TYR A 155 -16.92 -17.49 -11.80
C TYR A 155 -16.45 -16.24 -11.03
N PRO A 156 -17.34 -15.58 -10.26
CA PRO A 156 -17.03 -14.30 -9.60
C PRO A 156 -16.00 -14.43 -8.46
N THR A 157 -15.78 -15.64 -7.94
CA THR A 157 -14.85 -15.91 -6.83
C THR A 157 -13.54 -16.53 -7.28
N ASP A 158 -13.31 -16.71 -8.58
CA ASP A 158 -12.08 -17.34 -9.07
C ASP A 158 -10.87 -16.40 -8.87
N PRO A 159 -9.69 -16.93 -8.46
CA PRO A 159 -8.47 -16.12 -8.29
C PRO A 159 -8.03 -15.34 -9.54
N LEU A 160 -8.48 -15.72 -10.74
CA LEU A 160 -8.15 -15.04 -11.99
C LEU A 160 -9.01 -13.80 -12.27
N VAL A 161 -10.04 -13.53 -11.46
CA VAL A 161 -10.95 -12.39 -11.65
C VAL A 161 -10.21 -11.05 -11.80
N PRO A 162 -9.21 -10.69 -10.97
CA PRO A 162 -8.47 -9.44 -11.14
C PRO A 162 -7.80 -9.35 -12.52
N ASP A 163 -7.10 -10.40 -12.95
CA ASP A 163 -6.41 -10.45 -14.24
C ASP A 163 -7.41 -10.35 -15.42
N VAL A 164 -8.61 -10.91 -15.29
CA VAL A 164 -9.69 -10.78 -16.29
C VAL A 164 -10.22 -9.35 -16.34
N ILE A 165 -10.44 -8.71 -15.19
CA ILE A 165 -10.90 -7.32 -15.13
C ILE A 165 -9.87 -6.41 -15.80
N ASP A 166 -8.58 -6.59 -15.49
CA ASP A 166 -7.50 -5.83 -16.10
C ASP A 166 -7.48 -6.03 -17.63
N ASN A 167 -7.59 -7.27 -18.10
CA ASN A 167 -7.66 -7.58 -19.52
C ASN A 167 -8.89 -6.94 -20.21
N ILE A 168 -10.06 -6.94 -19.56
CA ILE A 168 -11.26 -6.27 -20.08
C ILE A 168 -11.03 -4.76 -20.14
N ILE A 169 -10.42 -4.16 -19.12
CA ILE A 169 -10.11 -2.72 -19.11
C ILE A 169 -9.13 -2.38 -20.22
N GLU A 170 -8.06 -3.17 -20.39
CA GLU A 170 -7.06 -2.96 -21.45
C GLU A 170 -7.65 -3.14 -22.85
N ASN A 171 -8.52 -4.14 -23.06
CA ASN A 171 -9.08 -4.43 -24.39
C ASN A 171 -10.38 -3.69 -24.72
N ALA A 172 -11.11 -3.17 -23.72
CA ALA A 172 -12.24 -2.27 -23.93
C ALA A 172 -11.78 -0.85 -24.34
N THR A 173 -10.47 -0.57 -24.32
CA THR A 173 -9.93 0.78 -24.42
C THR A 173 -9.01 1.04 -25.63
N PRO A 174 -9.41 0.72 -26.88
CA PRO A 174 -8.88 1.51 -28.00
C PRO A 174 -9.15 3.01 -27.80
N ASP A 175 -10.27 3.36 -27.15
CA ASP A 175 -10.74 4.74 -26.97
C ASP A 175 -10.17 5.39 -25.68
N MET A 176 -10.16 4.69 -24.54
CA MET A 176 -9.60 5.24 -23.29
C MET A 176 -8.06 5.25 -23.28
N GLY A 177 -7.38 4.40 -24.06
CA GLY A 177 -5.91 4.44 -24.15
C GLY A 177 -5.40 5.77 -24.71
N GLN A 178 -6.10 6.33 -25.70
CA GLN A 178 -5.85 7.70 -26.19
C GLN A 178 -6.22 8.76 -25.15
N GLN A 179 -7.31 8.55 -24.41
CA GLN A 179 -7.76 9.48 -23.36
C GLN A 179 -6.81 9.51 -22.15
N LEU A 180 -6.31 8.36 -21.69
CA LEU A 180 -5.30 8.24 -20.63
C LEU A 180 -3.94 8.77 -21.10
N ALA A 181 -3.56 8.56 -22.37
CA ALA A 181 -2.35 9.16 -22.92
C ALA A 181 -2.47 10.69 -22.94
N GLY A 182 -3.64 11.23 -23.32
CA GLY A 182 -3.95 12.66 -23.25
C GLY A 182 -3.96 13.20 -21.82
N GLU A 183 -4.55 12.48 -20.87
CA GLU A 183 -4.56 12.87 -19.45
C GLU A 183 -3.18 12.77 -18.80
N ARG A 184 -2.37 11.76 -19.15
CA ARG A 184 -0.98 11.64 -18.71
C ARG A 184 -0.15 12.79 -19.26
N ALA A 185 -0.30 13.13 -20.54
CA ALA A 185 0.37 14.28 -21.15
C ALA A 185 -0.03 15.60 -20.46
N LYS A 186 -1.32 15.77 -20.16
CA LYS A 186 -1.84 16.94 -19.43
C LYS A 186 -1.31 16.99 -18.00
N ARG A 187 -1.23 15.85 -17.32
CA ARG A 187 -0.67 15.74 -15.97
C ARG A 187 0.83 16.06 -15.95
N THR A 188 1.60 15.54 -16.89
CA THR A 188 3.04 15.87 -17.00
C THR A 188 3.27 17.35 -17.31
N ALA A 189 2.39 17.98 -18.11
CA ALA A 189 2.45 19.41 -18.36
C ALA A 189 2.16 20.22 -17.09
N LEU A 190 1.11 19.85 -16.34
CA LEU A 190 0.77 20.47 -15.05
C LEU A 190 1.86 20.26 -13.99
N GLU A 191 2.48 19.09 -13.94
CA GLU A 191 3.59 18.81 -13.02
C GLU A 191 4.85 19.60 -13.38
N ALA A 192 5.12 19.81 -14.67
CA ALA A 192 6.20 20.69 -15.13
C ALA A 192 5.94 22.17 -14.78
N GLU A 193 4.71 22.65 -14.98
CA GLU A 193 4.29 24.00 -14.60
C GLU A 193 4.36 24.21 -13.08
N LEU A 194 3.90 23.22 -12.29
CA LEU A 194 4.03 23.24 -10.82
C LEU A 194 5.49 23.21 -10.38
N ALA A 195 6.35 22.45 -11.07
CA ALA A 195 7.78 22.42 -10.79
C ALA A 195 8.42 23.79 -11.07
N GLU A 196 8.06 24.45 -12.15
CA GLU A 196 8.52 25.80 -12.51
C GLU A 196 8.06 26.84 -11.47
N LEU A 197 6.77 26.82 -11.10
CA LEU A 197 6.23 27.68 -10.04
C LEU A 197 6.88 27.41 -8.68
N SER A 198 7.17 26.15 -8.36
CA SER A 198 7.87 25.80 -7.12
C SER A 198 9.34 26.25 -7.13
N ALA A 199 10.00 26.20 -8.28
CA ALA A 199 11.37 26.69 -8.46
C ALA A 199 11.41 28.22 -8.34
N ALA A 200 10.47 28.93 -8.96
CA ALA A 200 10.31 30.37 -8.83
C ALA A 200 10.00 30.78 -7.38
N SER A 201 9.10 30.07 -6.70
CA SER A 201 8.77 30.31 -5.28
C SER A 201 9.96 30.03 -4.35
N LYS A 202 10.76 28.98 -4.63
CA LYS A 202 12.00 28.70 -3.87
C LYS A 202 13.08 29.74 -4.13
N ALA A 203 13.21 30.26 -5.35
CA ALA A 203 14.13 31.35 -5.66
C ALA A 203 13.74 32.63 -4.89
N GLN A 204 12.44 32.97 -4.88
CA GLN A 204 11.91 34.09 -4.11
C GLN A 204 12.05 33.89 -2.59
N SER A 205 11.85 32.66 -2.08
CA SER A 205 12.10 32.32 -0.68
C SER A 205 13.59 32.37 -0.32
N GLY A 206 14.47 32.06 -1.28
CA GLY A 206 15.92 32.23 -1.19
C GLY A 206 16.28 33.70 -1.04
N GLU A 207 15.76 34.59 -1.90
CA GLU A 207 15.93 36.04 -1.77
C GLU A 207 15.39 36.58 -0.44
N VAL A 208 14.22 36.12 0.02
CA VAL A 208 13.67 36.49 1.34
C VAL A 208 14.58 36.02 2.47
N ALA A 209 15.19 34.84 2.38
CA ALA A 209 16.16 34.35 3.36
C ALA A 209 17.46 35.15 3.35
N THR A 210 17.93 35.60 2.19
CA THR A 210 19.09 36.49 2.06
C THR A 210 18.79 37.86 2.65
N ASN A 211 17.63 38.43 2.32
CA ASN A 211 17.16 39.70 2.87
C ASN A 211 16.94 39.62 4.39
N ALA A 212 16.45 38.49 4.91
CA ALA A 212 16.33 38.27 6.36
C ALA A 212 17.70 38.20 7.05
N ARG A 213 18.71 37.60 6.40
CA ARG A 213 20.10 37.60 6.91
C ARG A 213 20.70 39.01 6.90
N GLU A 214 20.43 39.80 5.87
CA GLU A 214 20.82 41.21 5.83
C GLU A 214 20.10 42.03 6.89
N LEU A 215 18.81 41.80 7.14
CA LEU A 215 18.07 42.44 8.23
C LEU A 215 18.61 42.04 9.61
N VAL A 216 19.01 40.78 9.82
CA VAL A 216 19.65 40.35 11.07
C VAL A 216 21.02 41.01 11.24
N ARG A 217 21.78 41.15 10.14
CA ARG A 217 23.06 41.87 10.15
C ARG A 217 22.86 43.36 10.45
N LEU A 218 21.96 44.03 9.75
CA LEU A 218 21.60 45.43 9.99
C LEU A 218 21.05 45.63 11.39
N ARG A 219 20.28 44.67 11.93
CA ARG A 219 19.82 44.71 13.31
C ARG A 219 20.98 44.58 14.29
N ARG A 220 21.95 43.71 14.03
CA ARG A 220 23.16 43.59 14.86
C ARG A 220 24.02 44.85 14.78
N GLU A 221 24.17 45.45 13.60
CA GLU A 221 24.87 46.74 13.42
C GLU A 221 24.11 47.88 14.13
N LEU A 222 22.77 47.87 14.07
CA LEU A 222 21.93 48.80 14.83
C LEU A 222 22.05 48.58 16.34
N ASP A 223 22.03 47.33 16.81
CA ASP A 223 22.19 46.99 18.23
C ASP A 223 23.61 47.33 18.70
N GLN A 224 24.63 47.22 17.85
CA GLN A 224 26.00 47.69 18.14
C GLN A 224 26.09 49.21 18.18
N ALA A 225 25.43 49.91 17.25
CA ALA A 225 25.35 51.37 17.27
C ALA A 225 24.54 51.87 18.47
N GLN A 226 23.46 51.18 18.84
CA GLN A 226 22.66 51.44 20.02
C GLN A 226 23.40 51.06 21.30
N SER A 227 24.20 49.99 21.32
CA SER A 227 25.09 49.67 22.43
C SER A 227 26.17 50.73 22.56
N GLY A 228 26.76 51.20 21.47
CA GLY A 228 27.72 52.31 21.50
C GLY A 228 27.07 53.63 21.94
N GLN A 229 25.82 53.89 21.52
CA GLN A 229 25.03 55.01 22.00
C GLN A 229 24.65 54.82 23.47
N HIS A 230 24.33 53.60 23.90
CA HIS A 230 24.01 53.28 25.28
C HIS A 230 25.26 53.32 26.16
N ASP A 231 26.43 52.98 25.66
CA ASP A 231 27.71 53.11 26.33
C ASP A 231 28.09 54.59 26.43
N ALA A 232 27.82 55.39 25.40
CA ALA A 232 27.94 56.84 25.45
C ALA A 232 26.90 57.49 26.39
N GLU A 233 25.66 56.98 26.41
CA GLU A 233 24.60 57.38 27.33
C GLU A 233 24.87 56.89 28.74
N THR A 234 25.59 55.78 28.92
CA THR A 234 26.02 55.21 30.21
C THR A 234 27.28 55.89 30.69
N GLU A 235 28.15 56.40 29.81
CA GLU A 235 29.17 57.37 30.19
C GLU A 235 28.52 58.69 30.58
N LEU A 236 27.57 59.22 29.80
CA LEU A 236 26.72 60.36 30.17
C LEU A 236 25.93 60.10 31.45
N ALA A 237 25.47 58.87 31.67
CA ALA A 237 24.72 58.47 32.86
C ALA A 237 25.64 58.12 34.01
N ARG A 238 26.91 57.75 33.82
CA ARG A 238 27.95 57.73 34.86
C ARG A 238 28.34 59.15 35.24
N PHE A 239 28.40 60.07 34.28
CA PHE A 239 28.42 61.52 34.56
C PHE A 239 27.16 61.95 35.34
N ARG A 240 26.00 61.34 35.06
CA ARG A 240 24.71 61.59 35.74
C ARG A 240 24.47 60.77 37.02
N GLU A 241 25.21 59.69 37.28
CA GLU A 241 25.10 58.79 38.44
C GLU A 241 26.23 59.05 39.44
N ALA A 242 27.31 59.69 39.01
CA ALA A 242 27.99 60.69 39.84
C ALA A 242 27.02 61.79 40.33
N SER A 243 25.82 61.90 39.73
CA SER A 243 24.65 62.66 40.22
C SER A 243 23.44 61.80 40.70
N GLY A 244 23.59 60.47 40.88
CA GLY A 244 22.74 59.56 41.70
C GLY A 244 21.57 58.75 41.07
N GLY A 245 21.49 57.43 41.38
CA GLY A 245 20.19 56.75 41.72
C GLY A 245 19.76 55.33 41.22
N LYS A 246 20.46 54.25 41.61
CA LYS A 246 20.14 52.77 41.78
C LYS A 246 18.77 52.08 41.46
N SER A 247 18.89 50.85 40.89
CA SER A 247 18.38 49.49 41.33
C SER A 247 17.35 48.75 40.43
N LYS A 248 17.19 47.40 40.36
CA LYS A 248 18.01 46.15 40.33
C LYS A 248 17.02 44.95 40.23
N ASP A 249 17.26 43.96 39.34
CA ASP A 249 17.05 42.47 39.35
C ASP A 249 15.78 41.83 39.97
N ASP A 250 15.30 40.59 39.76
CA ASP A 250 15.60 39.30 39.08
C ASP A 250 14.28 38.45 39.18
N GLY A 251 13.97 37.39 38.44
CA GLY A 251 14.54 36.03 38.55
C GLY A 251 13.46 34.91 38.41
N LEU A 252 13.83 33.81 37.76
CA LEU A 252 13.00 32.67 37.27
C LEU A 252 12.76 31.56 38.32
N PHE A 253 11.51 31.07 38.47
CA PHE A 253 11.19 29.72 39.02
C PHE A 253 9.93 29.02 38.43
N GLY A 254 9.33 29.52 37.33
CA GLY A 254 7.99 29.09 36.86
C GLY A 254 7.88 28.04 35.75
N LEU A 255 8.96 27.35 35.33
CA LEU A 255 8.94 26.62 34.04
C LEU A 255 8.36 25.19 34.05
N GLY A 256 8.23 24.52 35.20
CA GLY A 256 7.87 23.09 35.27
C GLY A 256 6.37 22.77 35.14
N ILE A 257 5.48 23.67 35.56
CA ILE A 257 4.01 23.47 35.53
C ILE A 257 3.41 24.00 34.21
N VAL A 258 4.11 24.91 33.54
CA VAL A 258 3.63 25.62 32.35
C VAL A 258 3.66 24.75 31.07
N LEU A 259 4.45 23.67 31.04
CA LEU A 259 4.59 22.85 29.83
C LEU A 259 3.31 22.06 29.49
N ASN A 260 2.58 21.54 30.48
CA ASN A 260 1.40 20.72 30.25
C ASN A 260 0.17 21.54 29.79
N ASP A 261 0.06 22.78 30.27
CA ASP A 261 -1.00 23.70 29.86
C ASP A 261 -0.74 24.31 28.47
N LYS A 262 0.54 24.50 28.08
CA LYS A 262 0.90 24.96 26.72
C LYS A 262 0.55 23.92 25.66
N ILE A 263 0.85 22.65 25.89
CA ILE A 263 0.52 21.57 24.94
C ILE A 263 -1.00 21.44 24.77
N ALA A 264 -1.78 21.53 25.86
CA ALA A 264 -3.25 21.54 25.79
C ALA A 264 -3.79 22.74 24.99
N LEU A 265 -3.20 23.93 25.17
CA LEU A 265 -3.53 25.11 24.36
C LEU A 265 -3.24 24.90 22.87
N TYR A 266 -2.05 24.40 22.52
CA TYR A 266 -1.68 24.14 21.13
C TYR A 266 -2.58 23.11 20.47
N LEU A 267 -2.95 22.03 21.18
CA LEU A 267 -3.92 21.03 20.69
C LEU A 267 -5.30 21.63 20.45
N THR A 268 -5.80 22.48 21.37
CA THR A 268 -7.09 23.15 21.15
C THR A 268 -7.04 24.15 20.00
N ALA A 269 -5.94 24.92 19.85
CA ALA A 269 -5.77 25.84 18.73
C ALA A 269 -5.72 25.08 17.39
N LEU A 270 -5.03 23.93 17.35
CA LEU A 270 -4.97 23.07 16.18
C LEU A 270 -6.35 22.51 15.80
N LEU A 271 -7.14 22.04 16.76
CA LEU A 271 -8.51 21.56 16.51
C LEU A 271 -9.41 22.65 15.94
N TRP A 272 -9.30 23.89 16.43
CA TRP A 272 -10.02 25.03 15.88
C TRP A 272 -9.57 25.39 14.47
N ILE A 273 -8.27 25.37 14.18
CA ILE A 273 -7.75 25.61 12.82
C ILE A 273 -8.27 24.55 11.84
N VAL A 274 -8.28 23.28 12.24
CA VAL A 274 -8.81 22.18 11.42
C VAL A 274 -10.31 22.32 11.21
N ALA A 275 -11.09 22.62 12.25
CA ALA A 275 -12.53 22.83 12.15
C ALA A 275 -12.88 23.99 11.22
N ILE A 276 -12.20 25.14 11.38
CA ILE A 276 -12.41 26.32 10.54
C ILE A 276 -12.06 26.00 9.09
N ARG A 277 -10.91 25.36 8.83
CA ARG A 277 -10.48 25.01 7.47
C ARG A 277 -11.44 24.01 6.80
N PHE A 278 -11.95 23.04 7.55
CA PHE A 278 -12.90 22.04 7.05
C PHE A 278 -14.25 22.66 6.68
N ILE A 279 -14.73 23.60 7.50
CA ILE A 279 -16.01 24.28 7.27
C ILE A 279 -15.90 25.38 6.20
N TRP A 280 -14.73 26.01 6.05
CA TRP A 280 -14.52 27.19 5.21
C TRP A 280 -14.84 26.95 3.74
N GLU A 281 -14.47 25.80 3.18
CA GLU A 281 -14.69 25.51 1.76
C GLU A 281 -16.17 25.38 1.42
N HIS A 282 -16.91 24.58 2.20
CA HIS A 282 -18.36 24.41 2.05
C HIS A 282 -19.13 25.71 2.35
N LEU A 283 -18.68 26.48 3.33
CA LEU A 283 -19.27 27.78 3.64
C LEU A 283 -19.07 28.79 2.49
N ASN A 284 -17.89 28.82 1.87
CA ASN A 284 -17.58 29.70 0.76
C ASN A 284 -18.40 29.34 -0.50
N GLN A 285 -18.68 28.06 -0.72
CA GLN A 285 -19.57 27.59 -1.78
C GLN A 285 -21.01 28.04 -1.53
N LEU A 286 -21.48 28.01 -0.28
CA LEU A 286 -22.79 28.53 0.12
C LEU A 286 -22.91 30.05 -0.11
N ILE A 287 -21.88 30.81 0.29
CA ILE A 287 -21.85 32.29 0.18
C ILE A 287 -21.83 32.75 -1.28
N LYS A 288 -21.14 32.01 -2.16
CA LYS A 288 -21.06 32.35 -3.60
C LYS A 288 -22.31 31.91 -4.40
N GLY A 289 -23.31 31.34 -3.74
CA GLY A 289 -24.58 30.93 -4.36
C GLY A 289 -24.52 29.61 -5.14
N TYR A 290 -23.42 28.87 -5.02
CA TYR A 290 -23.24 27.56 -5.68
C TYR A 290 -23.52 26.37 -4.76
N GLY A 291 -23.76 26.62 -3.47
CA GLY A 291 -23.91 25.58 -2.46
C GLY A 291 -25.28 24.90 -2.46
N GLY A 292 -25.28 23.59 -2.26
CA GLY A 292 -26.48 22.75 -2.17
C GLY A 292 -26.80 22.32 -0.74
N LEU A 293 -27.87 21.52 -0.57
CA LEU A 293 -28.25 20.94 0.73
C LEU A 293 -27.11 20.07 1.33
N GLY A 294 -26.27 19.49 0.48
CA GLY A 294 -25.10 18.70 0.88
C GLY A 294 -24.03 19.53 1.60
N ASP A 295 -23.81 20.78 1.21
CA ASP A 295 -22.83 21.64 1.88
C ASP A 295 -23.29 22.05 3.27
N VAL A 296 -24.60 22.28 3.43
CA VAL A 296 -25.22 22.50 4.74
C VAL A 296 -25.02 21.29 5.66
N PHE A 297 -25.17 20.08 5.13
CA PHE A 297 -24.90 18.85 5.88
C PHE A 297 -23.45 18.75 6.33
N TRP A 298 -22.48 19.02 5.43
CA TRP A 298 -21.05 18.96 5.76
C TRP A 298 -20.62 20.02 6.78
N ILE A 299 -21.19 21.22 6.70
CA ILE A 299 -20.99 22.27 7.72
C ILE A 299 -21.52 21.79 9.08
N ALA A 300 -22.75 21.27 9.13
CA ALA A 300 -23.33 20.75 10.37
C ALA A 300 -22.51 19.59 10.95
N PHE A 301 -22.05 18.68 10.08
CA PHE A 301 -21.19 17.57 10.46
C PHE A 301 -19.85 18.04 11.05
N GLY A 302 -19.18 19.00 10.42
CA GLY A 302 -17.91 19.57 10.91
C GLY A 302 -18.03 20.25 12.28
N ILE A 303 -19.14 20.97 12.51
CA ILE A 303 -19.43 21.61 13.80
C ILE A 303 -19.62 20.55 14.88
N ILE A 304 -20.41 19.51 14.62
CA ILE A 304 -20.72 18.47 15.61
C ILE A 304 -19.49 17.61 15.92
N THR A 305 -18.75 17.20 14.89
CA THR A 305 -17.65 16.23 15.04
C THR A 305 -16.35 16.84 15.54
N VAL A 306 -16.03 18.08 15.15
CA VAL A 306 -14.76 18.73 15.51
C VAL A 306 -14.98 19.96 16.39
N GLY A 307 -16.01 20.77 16.10
CA GLY A 307 -16.31 21.98 16.86
C GLY A 307 -16.75 21.73 18.30
N VAL A 308 -17.67 20.76 18.53
CA VAL A 308 -18.17 20.44 19.88
C VAL A 308 -17.06 19.91 20.80
N PRO A 309 -16.21 18.94 20.39
CA PRO A 309 -15.07 18.52 21.20
C PRO A 309 -14.09 19.66 21.50
N ALA A 310 -13.80 20.53 20.53
CA ALA A 310 -12.92 21.68 20.72
C ALA A 310 -13.49 22.64 21.78
N ALA A 311 -14.79 22.95 21.72
CA ALA A 311 -15.47 23.79 22.70
C ALA A 311 -15.46 23.19 24.11
N LEU A 312 -15.73 21.88 24.25
CA LEU A 312 -15.69 21.19 25.54
C LEU A 312 -14.29 21.22 26.18
N LEU A 313 -13.24 21.02 25.37
CA LEU A 313 -11.85 21.13 25.83
C LEU A 313 -11.51 22.55 26.28
N SER A 314 -11.89 23.57 25.50
CA SER A 314 -11.69 24.98 25.87
C SER A 314 -12.41 25.35 27.18
N ILE A 315 -13.65 24.87 27.38
CA ILE A 315 -14.40 25.08 28.63
C ILE A 315 -13.69 24.42 29.82
N LYS A 316 -13.17 23.19 29.64
CA LYS A 316 -12.44 22.47 30.70
C LYS A 316 -11.16 23.22 31.10
N ILE A 317 -10.41 23.75 30.13
CA ILE A 317 -9.20 24.56 30.38
C ILE A 317 -9.55 25.85 31.13
N LEU A 318 -10.60 26.57 30.70
CA LEU A 318 -11.03 27.80 31.36
C LEU A 318 -11.52 27.56 32.78
N ARG A 319 -12.24 26.47 33.03
CA ARG A 319 -12.66 26.08 34.39
C ARG A 319 -11.46 25.78 35.29
N LYS A 320 -10.46 25.06 34.77
CA LYS A 320 -9.23 24.76 35.52
C LYS A 320 -8.45 26.03 35.85
N ARG A 321 -8.31 26.97 34.91
CA ARG A 321 -7.67 28.27 35.15
C ARG A 321 -8.39 29.10 36.21
N LYS A 322 -9.73 29.18 36.14
CA LYS A 322 -10.52 29.88 37.16
C LYS A 322 -10.42 29.20 38.53
N ALA A 323 -10.30 27.88 38.58
CA ALA A 323 -10.07 27.15 39.84
C ALA A 323 -8.71 27.50 40.44
N MET A 324 -7.64 27.52 39.64
CA MET A 324 -6.31 27.92 40.13
C MET A 324 -6.26 29.38 40.57
N GLN A 325 -6.90 30.31 39.84
CA GLN A 325 -6.99 31.71 40.28
C GLN A 325 -7.72 31.87 41.61
N ARG A 326 -8.81 31.12 41.83
CA ARG A 326 -9.51 31.12 43.12
C ARG A 326 -8.69 30.52 44.26
N GLU A 327 -7.82 29.56 43.95
CA GLU A 327 -6.92 28.95 44.91
C GLU A 327 -5.76 29.89 45.25
N GLU A 328 -5.21 30.60 44.27
CA GLU A 328 -4.24 31.70 44.45
C GLU A 328 -4.84 32.85 45.27
N GLU A 329 -6.07 33.28 44.97
CA GLU A 329 -6.77 34.31 45.74
C GLU A 329 -7.05 33.86 47.20
N ARG A 330 -7.41 32.59 47.41
CA ARG A 330 -7.59 32.02 48.76
C ARG A 330 -6.28 31.99 49.53
N LEU A 331 -5.20 31.55 48.90
CA LEU A 331 -3.86 31.51 49.49
C LEU A 331 -3.36 32.92 49.84
N ALA A 332 -3.60 33.89 48.95
CA ALA A 332 -3.28 35.29 49.19
C ALA A 332 -4.08 35.89 50.35
N HIS A 333 -5.35 35.51 50.53
CA HIS A 333 -6.19 35.95 51.65
C HIS A 333 -5.78 35.31 52.98
N THR A 334 -5.47 34.01 53.02
CA THR A 334 -4.94 33.34 54.22
C THR A 334 -3.53 33.78 54.62
N ALA A 335 -2.76 34.34 53.70
CA ALA A 335 -1.45 34.91 53.99
C ALA A 335 -1.52 36.37 54.51
N ALA A 336 -2.70 36.99 54.48
CA ALA A 336 -2.94 38.38 54.89
C ALA A 336 -3.70 38.52 56.22
N GLU A 337 -4.26 37.44 56.77
CA GLU A 337 -4.82 37.35 58.14
C GLU A 337 -3.77 36.90 59.17
#